data_AF-A0A090KTX9-F1
#
_entry.id   AF-A0A090KTX9-F1
#
_cell.length_a   1.000
_cell.length_b   1.000
_cell.length_c   1.000
_cell.angle_alpha   90.00
_cell.angle_beta   90.00
_cell.angle_gamma   90.00
#
_symmetry.space_group_name_H-M   'P 1'
#
loop_
_entity.id
_entity.type
_entity.pdbx_description
1 polymer ?
#
loop_
_entity_poly.entity_id
_entity_poly.type
_entity_poly.pdbx_seq_one_letter_code
_entity_poly.pdbx_strand_id
1 'polypeptide(L)'
;MRCNNGLIFFIIALIIIVCCSVIGNILYFVNFNEESYCFSIAYNTTKGNAGIYLLHIGNTLSLIFFIIAIISLFTISRNRECSLILLVICILRAIINIAGIILLATALTDNNCNPGKAIAGLIINMIGIFIVIIFICLGQSSRSYNNECTYH
;
A
#
# COMPACT_ATOMS: atom_id res chain seq x y z
N MET A 1 28.73 -16.75 -6.60
CA MET A 1 27.82 -15.72 -6.06
C MET A 1 26.40 -16.02 -6.57
N ARG A 2 25.59 -16.77 -5.81
CA ARG A 2 24.16 -16.91 -6.13
C ARG A 2 23.52 -15.58 -5.82
N CYS A 3 23.20 -14.79 -6.86
CA CYS A 3 22.45 -13.55 -6.69
C CYS A 3 21.18 -13.90 -5.91
N ASN A 4 20.97 -13.21 -4.79
CA ASN A 4 19.90 -13.51 -3.85
C ASN A 4 18.57 -13.11 -4.51
N ASN A 5 17.95 -14.01 -5.28
CA ASN A 5 16.74 -13.75 -6.05
C ASN A 5 15.65 -13.08 -5.19
N GLY A 6 15.57 -13.43 -3.90
CA GLY A 6 14.65 -12.78 -2.94
C GLY A 6 14.91 -11.29 -2.70
N LEU A 7 16.17 -10.84 -2.78
CA LEU A 7 16.56 -9.44 -2.64
C LEU A 7 16.18 -8.64 -3.91
N ILE A 8 16.30 -9.25 -5.08
CA ILE A 8 15.84 -8.67 -6.36
C ILE A 8 14.31 -8.51 -6.35
N PHE A 9 13.56 -9.55 -5.95
CA PHE A 9 12.10 -9.46 -5.82
C PHE A 9 11.66 -8.38 -4.82
N PHE A 10 12.39 -8.25 -3.71
CA PHE A 10 12.12 -7.22 -2.72
C PHE A 10 12.32 -5.81 -3.28
N ILE A 11 13.43 -5.56 -4.00
CA ILE A 11 13.69 -4.27 -4.66
C ILE A 11 12.62 -3.96 -5.70
N ILE A 12 12.23 -4.93 -6.53
CA ILE A 12 11.18 -4.75 -7.54
C ILE A 12 9.84 -4.40 -6.88
N ALA A 13 9.46 -5.08 -5.81
CA ALA A 13 8.25 -4.78 -5.04
C ALA A 13 8.27 -3.34 -4.48
N LEU A 14 9.43 -2.90 -4.02
CA LEU A 14 9.66 -1.55 -3.49
C LEU A 14 9.53 -0.46 -4.59
N ILE A 15 10.00 -0.73 -5.80
CA ILE A 15 9.83 0.17 -6.94
C ILE A 15 8.34 0.26 -7.34
N ILE A 16 7.68 -0.88 -7.45
CA ILE A 16 6.26 -0.94 -7.84
C ILE A 16 5.39 -0.15 -6.86
N ILE A 17 5.61 -0.32 -5.55
CA ILE A 17 4.78 0.36 -4.54
C ILE A 17 4.98 1.88 -4.55
N VAL A 18 6.21 2.36 -4.82
CA VAL A 18 6.50 3.79 -4.98
C VAL A 18 5.80 4.33 -6.23
N CYS A 19 5.94 3.66 -7.37
CA CYS A 19 5.30 4.07 -8.62
C CYS A 19 3.77 4.11 -8.50
N CYS A 20 3.16 3.07 -7.94
CA CYS A 20 1.71 3.02 -7.71
C CYS A 20 1.24 4.11 -6.74
N SER A 21 2.01 4.41 -5.70
CA SER A 21 1.68 5.48 -4.74
C SER A 21 1.78 6.87 -5.38
N VAL A 22 2.78 7.12 -6.23
CA VAL A 22 2.96 8.39 -6.94
C VAL A 22 1.81 8.60 -7.94
N ILE A 23 1.54 7.61 -8.79
CA ILE A 23 0.46 7.68 -9.78
C ILE A 23 -0.90 7.86 -9.09
N GLY A 24 -1.15 7.11 -8.01
CA GLY A 24 -2.38 7.21 -7.24
C GLY A 24 -2.60 8.61 -6.64
N ASN A 25 -1.54 9.20 -6.06
CA ASN A 25 -1.61 10.55 -5.51
C ASN A 25 -1.81 11.61 -6.60
N ILE A 26 -1.15 11.50 -7.76
CA ILE A 26 -1.34 12.43 -8.88
C ILE A 26 -2.80 12.40 -9.35
N LEU A 27 -3.37 11.21 -9.56
CA LEU A 27 -4.77 11.06 -10.00
C LEU A 27 -5.75 11.63 -8.98
N TYR A 28 -5.46 11.45 -7.68
CA TYR A 28 -6.24 12.04 -6.61
C TYR A 28 -6.20 13.58 -6.65
N PHE A 29 -5.01 14.19 -6.74
CA PHE A 29 -4.85 15.64 -6.77
C PHE A 29 -5.42 16.29 -8.03
N VAL A 30 -5.24 15.67 -9.20
CA VAL A 30 -5.81 16.17 -10.46
C VAL A 30 -7.33 16.21 -10.36
N ASN A 31 -7.97 15.15 -9.85
CA ASN A 31 -9.42 15.11 -9.73
C ASN A 31 -9.95 16.09 -8.67
N PHE A 32 -9.22 16.28 -7.58
CA PHE A 32 -9.56 17.29 -6.58
C PHE A 32 -9.58 18.71 -7.18
N ASN A 33 -8.64 19.02 -8.08
CA ASN A 33 -8.59 20.32 -8.74
C ASN A 33 -9.69 20.51 -9.81
N GLU A 34 -10.12 19.44 -10.47
CA GLU A 34 -11.20 19.48 -11.46
C GLU A 34 -12.58 19.75 -10.81
N GLU A 35 -12.87 19.20 -9.62
CA GLU A 35 -14.16 19.34 -8.92
C GLU A 35 -14.03 19.90 -7.48
N SER A 36 -13.15 20.89 -7.28
CA SER A 36 -12.76 21.39 -5.95
C SER A 36 -13.92 21.75 -5.01
N TYR A 37 -14.99 22.38 -5.51
CA TYR A 37 -16.15 22.77 -4.71
C TYR A 37 -16.95 21.55 -4.20
N CYS A 38 -17.19 20.57 -5.06
CA CYS A 38 -17.93 19.36 -4.69
C CYS A 38 -17.13 18.52 -3.69
N PHE A 39 -15.84 18.34 -3.96
CA PHE A 39 -14.92 17.61 -3.09
C PHE A 39 -14.78 18.27 -1.71
N SER A 40 -14.69 19.60 -1.64
CA SER A 40 -14.66 20.35 -0.38
C SER A 40 -15.89 20.07 0.50
N ILE A 41 -17.08 20.05 -0.09
CA ILE A 41 -18.33 19.78 0.63
C ILE A 41 -18.38 18.31 1.09
N ALA A 42 -18.10 17.38 0.17
CA ALA A 42 -18.14 15.95 0.47
C ALA A 42 -17.14 15.57 1.57
N TYR A 43 -15.95 16.17 1.57
CA TYR A 43 -14.89 15.88 2.52
C TYR A 43 -15.12 16.46 3.91
N ASN A 44 -15.88 17.56 4.01
CA ASN A 44 -16.27 18.13 5.30
C ASN A 44 -17.41 17.36 5.98
N THR A 45 -18.02 16.37 5.32
CA THR A 45 -18.99 15.47 5.96
C THR A 45 -18.29 14.52 6.93
N THR A 46 -19.02 13.96 7.90
CA THR A 46 -18.49 12.97 8.85
C THR A 46 -17.87 11.76 8.15
N LYS A 47 -18.50 11.26 7.08
CA LYS A 47 -17.98 10.14 6.27
C LYS A 47 -16.72 10.55 5.51
N GLY A 48 -16.73 11.73 4.89
CA GLY A 48 -15.60 12.26 4.14
C GLY A 48 -14.37 12.43 5.02
N ASN A 49 -14.52 13.11 6.16
CA ASN A 49 -13.42 13.31 7.11
C ASN A 49 -12.90 11.99 7.69
N ALA A 50 -13.78 11.05 8.05
CA ALA A 50 -13.36 9.72 8.50
C ALA A 50 -12.59 8.97 7.41
N GLY A 51 -13.04 9.05 6.15
CA GLY A 51 -12.34 8.46 5.00
C GLY A 51 -10.95 9.04 4.80
N ILE A 52 -10.81 10.37 4.81
CA ILE A 52 -9.51 11.06 4.70
C ILE A 52 -8.58 10.65 5.85
N TYR A 53 -9.11 10.62 7.08
CA TYR A 53 -8.33 10.26 8.26
C TYR A 53 -7.80 8.83 8.17
N LEU A 54 -8.62 7.87 7.72
CA LEU A 54 -8.16 6.51 7.47
C LEU A 54 -7.09 6.46 6.37
N LEU A 55 -7.26 7.18 5.27
CA LEU A 55 -6.25 7.25 4.21
C LEU A 55 -4.93 7.86 4.71
N HIS A 56 -4.98 8.85 5.61
CA HIS A 56 -3.80 9.39 6.28
C HIS A 56 -3.11 8.33 7.15
N ILE A 57 -3.85 7.57 7.96
CA ILE A 57 -3.29 6.45 8.72
C ILE A 57 -2.62 5.44 7.77
N GLY A 58 -3.26 5.10 6.65
CA GLY A 58 -2.70 4.20 5.63
C GLY A 58 -1.39 4.72 5.01
N ASN A 59 -1.28 6.04 4.79
CA ASN A 59 -0.06 6.67 4.32
C ASN A 59 1.04 6.67 5.41
N THR A 60 0.69 6.91 6.67
CA THR A 60 1.65 6.79 7.80
C THR A 60 2.18 5.36 7.91
N LEU A 61 1.33 4.35 7.74
CA LEU A 61 1.76 2.94 7.71
C LEU A 61 2.71 2.65 6.55
N SER A 62 2.55 3.33 5.40
CA SER A 62 3.47 3.23 4.26
C SER A 62 4.86 3.76 4.62
N LEU A 63 4.94 4.89 5.33
CA LEU A 63 6.21 5.43 5.82
C LEU A 63 6.89 4.45 6.78
N ILE A 64 6.14 3.90 7.75
CA ILE A 64 6.65 2.91 8.69
C ILE A 64 7.14 1.66 7.94
N PHE A 65 6.39 1.18 6.94
CA PHE A 65 6.79 0.08 6.07
C PHE A 65 8.13 0.36 5.40
N PHE A 66 8.32 1.54 4.79
CA PHE A 66 9.59 1.89 4.14
C PHE A 66 10.76 1.93 5.11
N ILE A 67 10.59 2.52 6.29
CA ILE A 67 11.63 2.59 7.31
C ILE A 67 12.07 1.16 7.71
N ILE A 68 11.10 0.29 8.01
CA ILE A 68 11.38 -1.09 8.40
C ILE A 68 11.99 -1.88 7.23
N ALA A 69 11.52 -1.67 6.00
CA ALA A 69 12.05 -2.30 4.80
C ALA A 69 13.52 -1.96 4.57
N ILE A 70 13.90 -0.70 4.76
CA ILE A 70 15.29 -0.23 4.66
C ILE A 70 16.15 -0.84 5.77
N ILE A 71 15.70 -0.81 7.03
CA ILE A 71 16.43 -1.42 8.16
C ILE A 71 16.64 -2.93 7.91
N SER A 72 15.64 -3.60 7.34
CA SER A 72 15.68 -5.04 7.04
C SER A 72 16.70 -5.38 5.96
N LEU A 73 17.00 -4.47 5.02
CA LEU A 73 18.05 -4.66 4.02
C LEU A 73 19.45 -4.70 4.63
N PHE A 74 19.69 -3.95 5.71
CA PHE A 74 20.98 -3.91 6.40
C PHE A 74 21.16 -5.00 7.46
N THR A 75 20.08 -5.65 7.89
CA THR A 75 20.11 -6.61 9.00
C THR A 75 20.04 -8.05 8.48
N ILE A 76 21.20 -8.62 8.11
CA ILE A 76 21.30 -9.96 7.48
C ILE A 76 20.73 -11.10 8.35
N SER A 77 20.80 -11.00 9.68
CA SER A 77 20.49 -12.12 10.59
C SER A 77 19.01 -12.28 11.00
N ARG A 78 18.14 -11.29 10.77
CA ARG A 78 16.71 -11.30 11.21
C ARG A 78 15.68 -11.27 10.08
N ASN A 79 16.09 -11.77 8.92
CA ASN A 79 15.36 -11.63 7.66
C ASN A 79 13.92 -12.25 7.67
N ARG A 80 13.63 -13.23 8.55
CA ARG A 80 12.31 -13.88 8.67
C ARG A 80 11.33 -13.08 9.54
N GLU A 81 11.76 -12.60 10.70
CA GLU A 81 10.94 -11.78 11.62
C GLU A 81 10.57 -10.44 10.97
N CYS A 82 11.54 -9.78 10.33
CA CYS A 82 11.32 -8.55 9.59
C CYS A 82 10.30 -8.72 8.45
N SER A 83 10.35 -9.85 7.73
CA SER A 83 9.41 -10.13 6.65
C SER A 83 7.96 -10.32 7.14
N LEU A 84 7.77 -10.93 8.31
CA LEU A 84 6.45 -11.05 8.95
C LEU A 84 5.92 -9.69 9.39
N ILE A 85 6.75 -8.84 10.00
CA ILE A 85 6.35 -7.48 10.40
C ILE A 85 5.91 -6.66 9.17
N LEU A 86 6.68 -6.72 8.08
CA LEU A 86 6.34 -6.05 6.83
C LEU A 86 5.02 -6.55 6.24
N LEU A 87 4.76 -7.87 6.29
CA LEU A 87 3.50 -8.47 5.85
C LEU A 87 2.31 -7.95 6.67
N VAL A 88 2.43 -7.93 8.00
CA VAL A 88 1.39 -7.42 8.90
C VAL A 88 1.06 -5.96 8.59
N ILE A 89 2.08 -5.13 8.38
CA ILE A 89 1.89 -3.71 8.01
C ILE A 89 1.18 -3.58 6.66
N CYS A 90 1.54 -4.39 5.66
CA CYS A 90 0.86 -4.40 4.37
C CYS A 90 -0.62 -4.77 4.49
N ILE A 91 -0.96 -5.77 5.31
CA ILE A 91 -2.35 -6.19 5.54
C ILE A 91 -3.14 -5.09 6.25
N LEU A 92 -2.61 -4.53 7.34
CA LEU A 92 -3.23 -3.41 8.06
C LEU A 92 -3.49 -2.22 7.12
N ARG A 93 -2.50 -1.89 6.29
CA ARG A 93 -2.63 -0.82 5.30
C ARG A 93 -3.72 -1.12 4.29
N ALA A 94 -3.81 -2.34 3.76
CA ALA A 94 -4.86 -2.73 2.83
C ALA A 94 -6.25 -2.56 3.44
N ILE A 95 -6.46 -3.02 4.68
CA ILE A 95 -7.73 -2.91 5.39
C ILE A 95 -8.12 -1.44 5.60
N ILE A 96 -7.19 -0.63 6.10
CA ILE A 96 -7.43 0.79 6.40
C ILE A 96 -7.70 1.57 5.11
N ASN A 97 -6.97 1.31 4.03
CA ASN A 97 -7.19 1.95 2.74
C ASN A 97 -8.54 1.55 2.13
N ILE A 98 -8.94 0.29 2.20
CA ILE A 98 -10.27 -0.15 1.72
C ILE A 98 -11.38 0.58 2.50
N ALA A 99 -11.29 0.60 3.83
CA ALA A 99 -12.27 1.30 4.65
C ALA A 99 -12.31 2.81 4.34
N GLY A 100 -11.14 3.45 4.17
CA GLY A 100 -11.02 4.84 3.76
C GLY A 100 -11.66 5.12 2.40
N ILE A 101 -11.38 4.28 1.39
CA ILE A 101 -11.97 4.40 0.04
C ILE A 101 -13.48 4.26 0.09
N ILE A 102 -14.03 3.30 0.83
CA ILE A 102 -15.48 3.09 0.95
C ILE A 102 -16.15 4.33 1.58
N LEU A 103 -15.58 4.87 2.67
CA LEU A 103 -16.11 6.06 3.31
C LEU A 103 -16.02 7.30 2.40
N LEU A 104 -14.92 7.45 1.66
CA LEU A 104 -14.79 8.52 0.67
C LEU A 104 -15.80 8.39 -0.47
N ALA A 105 -15.96 7.17 -1.00
CA ALA A 105 -16.85 6.86 -2.10
C ALA A 105 -18.31 7.12 -1.72
N THR A 106 -18.71 6.72 -0.51
CA THR A 106 -20.05 7.03 0.02
C THR A 106 -20.24 8.52 0.22
N ALA A 107 -19.26 9.24 0.78
CA ALA A 107 -19.35 10.69 0.93
C ALA A 107 -19.48 11.44 -0.41
N LEU A 108 -18.77 10.99 -1.44
CA LEU A 108 -18.84 11.57 -2.79
C LEU A 108 -20.16 11.25 -3.49
N THR A 109 -20.63 10.01 -3.38
CA THR A 109 -21.92 9.57 -3.95
C THR A 109 -23.09 10.29 -3.27
N ASP A 110 -23.05 10.44 -1.95
CA ASP A 110 -24.09 11.15 -1.17
C ASP A 110 -24.20 12.64 -1.55
N ASN A 111 -23.12 13.22 -2.11
CA ASN A 111 -23.08 14.62 -2.57
C ASN A 111 -23.14 14.77 -4.10
N ASN A 112 -23.48 13.71 -4.85
CA ASN A 112 -23.53 13.70 -6.32
C ASN A 112 -22.23 14.17 -7.01
N CYS A 113 -21.07 14.04 -6.34
CA CYS A 113 -19.77 14.32 -6.95
C CYS A 113 -19.34 13.14 -7.83
N ASN A 114 -18.53 13.38 -8.88
CA ASN A 114 -18.07 12.31 -9.74
C ASN A 114 -16.86 11.60 -9.11
N PRO A 115 -17.02 10.37 -8.59
CA PRO A 115 -15.98 9.77 -7.76
C PRO A 115 -14.93 8.99 -8.57
N GLY A 116 -15.17 8.80 -9.88
CA GLY A 116 -14.48 7.81 -10.70
C GLY A 116 -12.96 7.95 -10.72
N LYS A 117 -12.43 9.15 -11.00
CA LYS A 117 -10.97 9.36 -11.12
C LYS A 117 -10.26 9.34 -9.76
N ALA A 118 -10.85 9.94 -8.71
CA ALA A 118 -10.28 9.91 -7.36
C ALA A 118 -10.24 8.49 -6.78
N ILE A 119 -11.31 7.71 -6.96
CA ILE A 119 -11.34 6.31 -6.54
C ILE A 119 -10.35 5.48 -7.38
N ALA A 120 -10.25 5.71 -8.69
CA ALA A 120 -9.30 5.00 -9.54
C ALA A 120 -7.84 5.18 -9.08
N GLY A 121 -7.45 6.40 -8.69
CA GLY A 121 -6.13 6.67 -8.10
C GLY A 121 -5.88 5.87 -6.82
N LEU A 122 -6.87 5.80 -5.93
CA LEU A 122 -6.78 5.03 -4.69
C LEU A 122 -6.76 3.51 -4.93
N ILE A 123 -7.47 3.02 -5.95
CA ILE A 123 -7.44 1.61 -6.37
C ILE A 123 -6.07 1.23 -6.94
N ILE A 124 -5.43 2.08 -7.74
CA ILE A 124 -4.08 1.83 -8.25
C ILE A 124 -3.07 1.71 -7.09
N ASN A 125 -3.22 2.54 -6.05
CA ASN A 125 -2.41 2.44 -4.84
C ASN A 125 -2.65 1.07 -4.14
N MET A 126 -3.89 0.60 -4.07
CA MET A 126 -4.24 -0.72 -3.53
C MET A 126 -3.61 -1.88 -4.33
N ILE A 127 -3.62 -1.81 -5.66
CA ILE A 127 -3.00 -2.82 -6.53
C ILE A 127 -1.51 -2.95 -6.22
N GLY A 128 -0.81 -1.83 -6.03
CA GLY A 128 0.59 -1.82 -5.61
C GLY A 128 0.82 -2.58 -4.30
N ILE A 129 -0.05 -2.40 -3.30
CA ILE A 129 0.04 -3.11 -2.02
C ILE A 129 -0.14 -4.62 -2.21
N PHE A 130 -1.13 -5.04 -3.00
CA PHE A 130 -1.38 -6.45 -3.27
C PHE A 130 -0.19 -7.14 -3.97
N ILE A 131 0.42 -6.46 -4.94
CA ILE A 131 1.61 -6.95 -5.62
C ILE A 131 2.75 -7.18 -4.61
N VAL A 132 2.98 -6.23 -3.69
CA VAL A 132 4.01 -6.39 -2.65
C VAL A 132 3.71 -7.55 -1.71
N ILE A 133 2.45 -7.76 -1.30
CA ILE A 133 2.07 -8.91 -0.48
C ILE A 133 2.41 -10.22 -1.20
N ILE A 134 2.06 -10.34 -2.48
CA ILE A 134 2.36 -11.53 -3.29
C ILE A 134 3.88 -11.78 -3.34
N PHE A 135 4.68 -10.76 -3.60
CA PHE A 135 6.13 -10.90 -3.65
C PHE A 135 6.74 -11.29 -2.30
N ILE A 136 6.26 -10.73 -1.18
CA ILE A 136 6.72 -11.12 0.16
C ILE A 136 6.37 -12.58 0.44
N CYS A 137 5.16 -13.02 0.12
CA CYS A 137 4.72 -14.42 0.31
C CYS A 137 5.53 -15.41 -0.55
N LEU A 138 5.77 -15.09 -1.82
CA LEU A 138 6.60 -15.91 -2.72
C LEU A 138 8.07 -15.96 -2.26
N GLY A 139 8.59 -14.84 -1.74
CA GLY A 139 9.92 -14.75 -1.15
C GLY A 139 10.10 -15.61 0.11
N GLN A 140 9.04 -15.77 0.93
CA GLN A 140 9.06 -16.66 2.08
C GLN A 140 9.00 -18.15 1.68
N SER A 141 8.14 -18.50 0.71
CA SER A 141 7.98 -19.88 0.22
C SER A 141 9.29 -20.43 -0.37
N SER A 142 9.98 -19.64 -1.20
CA SER A 142 11.26 -20.02 -1.81
C SER A 142 12.39 -20.25 -0.79
N ARG A 143 12.38 -19.57 0.36
CA ARG A 143 13.34 -19.80 1.46
C ARG A 143 13.03 -21.06 2.26
N SER A 144 11.76 -21.42 2.41
CA SER A 144 11.36 -22.66 3.11
C SER A 144 11.85 -23.90 2.37
N TYR A 145 11.72 -23.93 1.04
CA TYR A 145 12.12 -25.05 0.20
C TYR A 145 13.64 -25.29 0.19
N ASN A 146 14.45 -24.23 0.23
CA ASN A 146 15.91 -24.35 0.29
C ASN A 146 16.40 -24.97 1.61
N ASN A 147 15.72 -24.69 2.72
CA ASN A 147 16.05 -25.32 4.01
C ASN A 147 15.73 -26.82 3.97
N GLU A 148 14.61 -27.24 3.38
CA GLU A 148 14.25 -28.67 3.27
C GLU A 148 15.25 -29.47 2.43
N CYS A 149 15.83 -28.88 1.37
CA CYS A 149 16.86 -29.54 0.56
C CYS A 149 18.26 -29.56 1.20
N THR A 150 18.51 -28.85 2.31
CA THR A 150 19.83 -28.88 2.99
C THR A 150 19.92 -29.91 4.10
N TYR A 151 18.78 -30.49 4.52
CA TYR A 151 18.71 -31.51 5.57
C TYR A 151 18.47 -32.93 5.04
N HIS A 152 18.59 -33.14 3.72
CA HIS A 152 18.54 -34.44 3.06
C HIS A 152 19.90 -34.84 2.48
#